data_AF-A0A2N0NJR0-F1
#
_entry.id   AF-A0A2N0NJR0-F1
#
_cell.length_a   1.000
_cell.length_b   1.000
_cell.length_c   1.000
_cell.angle_alpha   90.00
_cell.angle_beta   90.00
_cell.angle_gamma   90.00
#
_symmetry.space_group_name_H-M   'P 1'
#
loop_
_entity.id
_entity.type
_entity.pdbx_description
1 polymer ?
#
loop_
_entity_poly.entity_id
_entity_poly.type
_entity_poly.pdbx_seq_one_letter_code
_entity_poly.pdbx_strand_id
1 'polypeptide(L)'
;MATTDPSRYMIDWALTWHTLMFQPKFDNSFTKENVSKHYTLKFQLFLEDLPTLESLKRTRPDLYMEILTCRSCEDHLEDFMHLFLCNKRRVRLHQLLASYLHHLTHKIKEAGDNANCDYSPLVDRITSLPCWSFSSSNWSSYSLVHGCLPTTFLEVFETLGIPRLTAMNVVAAIHNNFVNKFRKRIWNPRSYDKGLWEHAMNITSTLKQSPRPKGLSKSSYVPYSSLPPPTHVDSCDSGTDWLKNSMQYRLSWFDHISGFMGRLTVLLNNSFCRMECRF
;
A
#
# COMPACT_ATOMS: atom_id res chain seq x y z
N MET A 1 21.79 11.87 -17.30
CA MET A 1 20.71 10.98 -16.79
C MET A 1 21.26 10.28 -15.56
N ALA A 2 20.77 10.63 -14.37
CA ALA A 2 21.22 10.00 -13.14
C ALA A 2 20.55 8.65 -13.02
N THR A 3 21.32 7.58 -13.19
CA THR A 3 20.94 6.22 -12.81
C THR A 3 20.71 6.22 -11.30
N THR A 4 19.46 6.20 -10.87
CA THR A 4 19.10 5.98 -9.46
C THR A 4 19.62 4.61 -9.06
N ASP A 5 20.70 4.60 -8.29
CA ASP A 5 21.28 3.39 -7.71
C ASP A 5 20.21 2.65 -6.88
N PRO A 6 19.84 1.41 -7.25
CA PRO A 6 18.92 0.57 -6.48
C PRO A 6 19.36 0.34 -5.01
N SER A 7 20.63 0.63 -4.67
CA SER A 7 21.18 0.44 -3.32
C SER A 7 20.58 1.35 -2.24
N ARG A 8 19.94 2.47 -2.60
CA ARG A 8 19.54 3.51 -1.62
C ARG A 8 18.23 3.24 -0.88
N TYR A 9 17.39 2.29 -1.34
CA TYR A 9 16.13 1.95 -0.68
C TYR A 9 16.06 0.45 -0.40
N MET A 10 16.73 0.05 0.68
CA MET A 10 16.68 -1.33 1.18
C MET A 10 15.49 -1.51 2.11
N ILE A 11 14.61 -2.47 1.84
CA ILE A 11 13.46 -2.77 2.70
C ILE A 11 13.93 -3.42 4.00
N ASP A 12 13.43 -2.91 5.12
CA ASP A 12 13.51 -3.55 6.44
C ASP A 12 12.22 -4.34 6.70
N TRP A 13 12.31 -5.66 6.60
CA TRP A 13 11.17 -6.55 6.75
C TRP A 13 10.64 -6.61 8.18
N ALA A 14 11.51 -6.51 9.19
CA ALA A 14 11.10 -6.49 10.59
C ALA A 14 10.29 -5.23 10.90
N LEU A 15 10.75 -4.06 10.42
CA LEU A 15 10.02 -2.79 10.50
C LEU A 15 8.70 -2.83 9.73
N THR A 16 8.73 -3.34 8.50
CA THR A 16 7.55 -3.47 7.65
C THR A 16 6.48 -4.30 8.33
N TRP A 17 6.86 -5.47 8.85
CA TRP A 17 5.95 -6.36 9.58
C TRP A 17 5.45 -5.75 10.88
N HIS A 18 6.34 -5.16 11.67
CA HIS A 18 5.96 -4.45 12.89
C HIS A 18 4.94 -3.36 12.59
N THR A 19 5.17 -2.58 11.53
CA THR A 19 4.27 -1.52 11.10
C THR A 19 2.91 -2.07 10.67
N LEU A 20 2.86 -3.18 9.92
CA LEU A 20 1.63 -3.85 9.51
C LEU A 20 0.81 -4.34 10.72
N MET A 21 1.48 -4.88 11.72
CA MET A 21 0.84 -5.40 12.93
C MET A 21 0.57 -4.32 13.98
N PHE A 22 1.22 -3.17 13.89
CA PHE A 22 1.06 -2.07 14.84
C PHE A 22 -0.38 -1.58 14.88
N GLN A 23 -0.95 -1.63 16.07
CA GLN A 23 -2.22 -1.02 16.39
C GLN A 23 -1.94 0.26 17.18
N PRO A 24 -2.27 1.44 16.65
CA PRO A 24 -2.15 2.66 17.42
C PRO A 24 -3.01 2.57 18.68
N LYS A 25 -2.49 3.09 19.79
CA LYS A 25 -3.32 3.45 20.95
C LYS A 25 -4.14 4.66 20.52
N PHE A 26 -5.27 4.42 19.88
CA PHE A 26 -6.16 5.49 19.45
C PHE A 26 -6.92 6.05 20.65
N ASP A 27 -7.22 7.34 20.58
CA ASP A 27 -8.07 8.02 21.54
C ASP A 27 -9.49 7.42 21.55
N ASN A 28 -10.26 7.69 22.60
CA ASN A 28 -11.60 7.10 22.86
C ASN A 28 -12.64 7.31 21.74
N SER A 29 -12.32 8.08 20.69
CA SER A 29 -13.17 8.35 19.51
C SER A 29 -13.14 7.27 18.42
N PHE A 30 -12.22 6.29 18.51
CA PHE A 30 -12.11 5.24 17.49
C PHE A 30 -12.97 4.03 17.83
N THR A 31 -14.03 3.81 17.05
CA THR A 31 -14.87 2.61 17.19
C THR A 31 -14.08 1.34 16.81
N LYS A 32 -14.41 0.20 17.43
CA LYS A 32 -13.84 -1.13 17.10
C LYS A 32 -13.91 -1.43 15.60
N GLU A 33 -14.99 -1.00 14.95
CA GLU A 33 -15.17 -1.12 13.50
C GLU A 33 -14.16 -0.28 12.71
N ASN A 34 -13.86 0.94 13.15
CA ASN A 34 -12.87 1.78 12.49
C ASN A 34 -11.45 1.23 12.62
N VAL A 35 -11.12 0.63 13.77
CA VAL A 35 -9.84 -0.10 13.97
C VAL A 35 -9.75 -1.26 12.99
N SER A 36 -10.79 -2.09 12.91
CA SER A 36 -10.85 -3.23 11.98
C SER A 36 -10.68 -2.77 10.52
N LYS A 37 -11.44 -1.77 10.08
CA LYS A 37 -11.33 -1.20 8.73
C LYS A 37 -9.94 -0.64 8.43
N HIS A 38 -9.29 -0.01 9.42
CA HIS A 38 -7.93 0.50 9.26
C HIS A 38 -6.92 -0.64 9.13
N TYR A 39 -7.06 -1.68 9.96
CA TYR A 39 -6.23 -2.88 9.88
C TYR A 39 -6.36 -3.57 8.53
N THR A 40 -7.58 -3.84 8.07
CA THR A 40 -7.84 -4.42 6.73
C THR A 40 -7.21 -3.59 5.62
N LEU A 41 -7.33 -2.26 5.68
CA LEU A 41 -6.77 -1.39 4.65
C LEU A 41 -5.25 -1.51 4.52
N LYS A 42 -4.53 -1.67 5.63
CA LYS A 42 -3.07 -1.84 5.61
C LYS A 42 -2.67 -3.10 4.85
N PHE A 43 -3.35 -4.22 5.11
CA PHE A 43 -3.09 -5.48 4.40
C PHE A 43 -3.49 -5.38 2.93
N GLN A 44 -4.60 -4.72 2.61
CA GLN A 44 -5.00 -4.50 1.22
C GLN A 44 -4.02 -3.61 0.45
N LEU A 45 -3.44 -2.60 1.10
CA LEU A 45 -2.35 -1.82 0.50
C LEU A 45 -1.11 -2.66 0.27
N PHE A 46 -0.70 -3.44 1.28
CA PHE A 46 0.48 -4.29 1.22
C PHE A 46 0.39 -5.38 0.16
N LEU A 47 -0.78 -6.02 0.02
CA LEU A 47 -1.01 -7.14 -0.91
C LEU A 47 -1.54 -6.71 -2.29
N GLU A 48 -1.68 -5.41 -2.54
CA GLU A 48 -2.33 -4.86 -3.74
C GLU A 48 -3.82 -5.23 -3.91
N ASP A 49 -4.47 -5.69 -2.83
CA ASP A 49 -5.84 -6.21 -2.82
C ASP A 49 -6.91 -5.12 -2.63
N LEU A 50 -6.58 -3.86 -2.91
CA LEU A 50 -7.60 -2.81 -2.96
C LEU A 50 -8.57 -3.07 -4.12
N PRO A 51 -9.89 -2.86 -3.92
CA PRO A 51 -10.89 -3.04 -4.99
C PRO A 51 -10.84 -1.90 -6.01
N THR A 52 -9.79 -1.87 -6.82
CA THR A 52 -9.65 -1.09 -8.06
C THR A 52 -10.65 -1.56 -9.11
N LEU A 53 -10.91 -0.76 -10.13
CA LEU A 53 -11.79 -1.20 -11.21
C LEU A 53 -11.22 -2.43 -11.93
N GLU A 54 -9.90 -2.47 -12.14
CA GLU A 54 -9.23 -3.64 -12.72
C GLU A 54 -9.44 -4.90 -11.89
N SER A 55 -9.21 -4.85 -10.57
CA SER A 55 -9.34 -6.04 -9.72
C SER A 55 -10.80 -6.51 -9.60
N LEU A 56 -11.74 -5.57 -9.61
CA LEU A 56 -13.18 -5.85 -9.61
C LEU A 56 -13.62 -6.53 -10.92
N LYS A 57 -13.13 -6.07 -12.07
CA LYS A 57 -13.39 -6.72 -13.37
C LYS A 57 -12.80 -8.12 -13.45
N ARG A 58 -11.61 -8.33 -12.89
CA ARG A 58 -11.02 -9.68 -12.78
C ARG A 58 -11.93 -10.61 -11.97
N THR A 59 -12.51 -10.12 -10.87
CA THR A 59 -13.28 -10.93 -9.92
C THR A 59 -14.75 -11.14 -10.33
N ARG A 60 -15.40 -10.12 -10.90
CA ARG A 60 -16.82 -10.13 -11.32
C ARG A 60 -16.96 -9.53 -12.74
N PRO A 61 -16.37 -10.15 -13.78
CA PRO A 61 -16.37 -9.59 -15.14
C PRO A 61 -17.76 -9.38 -15.74
N ASP A 62 -18.75 -10.17 -15.28
CA ASP A 62 -20.16 -10.05 -15.61
C ASP A 62 -20.85 -8.82 -15.02
N LEU A 63 -20.29 -8.22 -13.95
CA LEU A 63 -20.77 -6.94 -13.42
C LEU A 63 -20.01 -5.75 -13.98
N TYR A 64 -18.71 -5.91 -14.24
CA TYR A 64 -17.83 -4.84 -14.70
C TYR A 64 -17.40 -5.10 -16.16
N MET A 65 -18.37 -5.08 -17.08
CA MET A 65 -18.16 -5.43 -18.49
C MET A 65 -17.38 -4.34 -19.27
N GLU A 66 -17.68 -3.06 -19.00
CA GLU A 66 -17.14 -1.91 -19.74
C GLU A 66 -15.85 -1.29 -19.16
N ILE A 67 -15.42 -0.20 -19.82
CA ILE A 67 -14.18 0.57 -19.69
C ILE A 67 -13.76 0.76 -18.21
N LEU A 68 -12.55 0.29 -17.88
CA LEU A 68 -11.91 0.40 -16.56
C LEU A 68 -11.40 1.80 -16.22
N THR A 69 -11.79 2.80 -16.99
CA THR A 69 -11.30 4.17 -16.79
C THR A 69 -11.63 4.65 -15.39
N CYS A 70 -10.68 5.32 -14.75
CA CYS A 70 -10.82 5.81 -13.40
C CYS A 70 -11.98 6.79 -13.29
N ARG A 71 -12.86 6.56 -12.31
CA ARG A 71 -14.05 7.40 -12.10
C ARG A 71 -13.76 8.79 -11.55
N SER A 72 -12.52 9.07 -11.15
CA SER A 72 -12.15 10.44 -10.74
C SER A 72 -11.62 11.27 -11.92
N CYS A 73 -10.78 10.71 -12.79
CA CYS A 73 -10.17 11.48 -13.89
C CYS A 73 -10.76 11.23 -15.27
N GLU A 74 -11.49 10.12 -15.45
CA GLU A 74 -12.14 9.75 -16.72
C GLU A 74 -11.18 9.62 -17.91
N ASP A 75 -9.89 9.43 -17.65
CA ASP A 75 -8.84 9.56 -18.66
C ASP A 75 -8.02 8.25 -18.85
N HIS A 76 -7.66 7.59 -17.75
CA HIS A 76 -6.83 6.37 -17.78
C HIS A 76 -7.52 5.21 -17.07
N LEU A 77 -7.12 3.97 -17.40
CA LEU A 77 -7.57 2.78 -16.68
C LEU A 77 -7.16 2.84 -15.21
N GLU A 78 -8.03 2.34 -14.33
CA GLU A 78 -7.79 2.31 -12.90
C GLU A 78 -7.28 0.94 -12.45
N ASP A 79 -5.97 0.79 -12.55
CA ASP A 79 -5.19 -0.23 -11.87
C ASP A 79 -4.73 0.26 -10.48
N PHE A 80 -3.91 -0.56 -9.79
CA PHE A 80 -3.40 -0.22 -8.47
C PHE A 80 -2.45 1.00 -8.50
N MET A 81 -1.56 1.08 -9.49
CA MET A 81 -0.65 2.22 -9.69
C MET A 81 -1.40 3.54 -9.88
N HIS A 82 -2.46 3.51 -10.69
CA HIS A 82 -3.27 4.67 -11.03
C HIS A 82 -4.03 5.23 -9.83
N LEU A 83 -4.25 4.46 -8.76
CA LEU A 83 -4.75 5.00 -7.49
C LEU A 83 -3.90 6.17 -6.99
N PHE A 84 -2.58 6.08 -7.18
CA PHE A 84 -1.60 7.04 -6.71
C PHE A 84 -1.21 8.06 -7.78
N LEU A 85 -1.15 7.66 -9.05
CA LEU A 85 -0.72 8.53 -10.17
C LEU A 85 -1.81 9.42 -10.75
N CYS A 86 -3.09 9.11 -10.50
CA CYS A 86 -4.21 9.86 -11.05
C CYS A 86 -4.06 11.37 -10.82
N ASN A 87 -4.22 12.14 -11.90
CA ASN A 87 -4.07 13.60 -11.89
C ASN A 87 -4.99 14.31 -10.88
N LYS A 88 -6.17 13.77 -10.58
CA LYS A 88 -7.12 14.29 -9.57
C LYS A 88 -6.71 13.96 -8.13
N ARG A 89 -5.79 13.02 -7.92
CA ARG A 89 -5.36 12.55 -6.59
C ARG A 89 -3.89 12.85 -6.27
N ARG A 90 -3.03 12.99 -7.28
CA ARG A 90 -1.57 13.17 -7.13
C ARG A 90 -1.20 14.30 -6.18
N VAL A 91 -1.89 15.44 -6.24
CA VAL A 91 -1.64 16.59 -5.36
C VAL A 91 -1.88 16.22 -3.90
N ARG A 92 -2.97 15.51 -3.61
CA ARG A 92 -3.28 15.03 -2.25
C ARG A 92 -2.23 14.01 -1.79
N LEU A 93 -1.82 13.08 -2.65
CA LEU A 93 -0.77 12.11 -2.32
C LEU A 93 0.55 12.82 -1.97
N HIS A 94 0.98 13.79 -2.78
CA HIS A 94 2.18 14.58 -2.51
C HIS A 94 2.09 15.30 -1.16
N GLN A 95 0.94 15.86 -0.81
CA GLN A 95 0.72 16.44 0.51
C GLN A 95 0.81 15.40 1.64
N LEU A 96 0.33 14.17 1.42
CA LEU A 96 0.47 13.09 2.39
C LEU A 96 1.93 12.67 2.58
N LEU A 97 2.70 12.55 1.50
CA LEU A 97 4.12 12.20 1.54
C LEU A 97 4.95 13.33 2.17
N ALA A 98 4.67 14.59 1.84
CA ALA A 98 5.30 15.75 2.48
C ALA A 98 4.99 15.79 3.98
N SER A 99 3.73 15.51 4.36
CA SER A 99 3.36 15.35 5.77
C SER A 99 4.12 14.19 6.42
N TYR A 100 4.28 13.05 5.75
CA TYR A 100 5.03 11.91 6.28
C TYR A 100 6.46 12.33 6.60
N LEU A 101 7.17 12.87 5.60
CA LEU A 101 8.55 13.31 5.71
C LEU A 101 8.72 14.36 6.82
N HIS A 102 7.77 15.29 6.95
CA HIS A 102 7.78 16.27 8.03
C HIS A 102 7.72 15.63 9.42
N HIS A 103 6.82 14.66 9.65
CA HIS A 103 6.71 14.00 10.96
C HIS A 103 7.95 13.16 11.27
N LEU A 104 8.51 12.48 10.26
CA LEU A 104 9.73 11.70 10.41
C LEU A 104 10.92 12.60 10.76
N THR A 105 11.10 13.69 10.01
CA THR A 105 12.14 14.69 10.25
C THR A 105 11.99 15.32 11.62
N HIS A 106 10.77 15.69 12.03
CA HIS A 106 10.52 16.24 13.36
C HIS A 106 10.95 15.27 14.47
N LYS A 107 10.65 13.97 14.33
CA LYS A 107 11.04 12.97 15.33
C LYS A 107 12.55 12.73 15.38
N ILE A 108 13.24 12.85 14.26
CA ILE A 108 14.71 12.81 14.21
C ILE A 108 15.30 14.02 14.93
N LYS A 109 14.76 15.23 14.69
CA LYS A 109 15.19 16.45 15.38
C LYS A 109 15.02 16.34 16.90
N GLU A 110 13.82 15.92 17.34
CA GLU A 110 13.51 15.71 18.76
C GLU A 110 14.48 14.71 19.43
N ALA A 111 14.80 13.60 18.74
CA ALA A 111 15.79 12.64 19.22
C ALA A 111 17.20 13.21 19.26
N GLY A 112 17.60 13.99 18.25
CA GLY A 112 18.92 14.61 18.16
C GLY A 112 19.15 15.71 19.19
N ASP A 113 18.14 16.57 19.42
CA ASP A 113 18.15 17.57 20.48
C ASP A 113 18.31 16.91 21.86
N ASN A 114 17.56 15.84 22.12
CA ASN A 114 17.65 15.07 23.38
C ASN A 114 19.01 14.37 23.55
N ALA A 115 19.64 13.94 22.46
CA ALA A 115 20.96 13.32 22.47
C ALA A 115 22.11 14.34 22.44
N ASN A 116 21.81 15.65 22.34
CA ASN A 116 22.79 16.71 22.12
C ASN A 116 23.76 16.39 20.95
N CYS A 117 23.21 15.91 19.84
CA CYS A 117 23.94 15.42 18.67
C CYS A 117 23.54 16.20 17.40
N ASP A 118 24.48 16.46 16.49
CA ASP A 118 24.16 17.03 15.17
C ASP A 118 23.42 16.01 14.30
N TYR A 119 22.14 16.27 14.09
CA TYR A 119 21.24 15.43 13.30
C TYR A 119 21.11 15.87 11.84
N SER A 120 21.75 16.96 11.42
CA SER A 120 21.63 17.51 10.07
C SER A 120 21.97 16.47 8.98
N PRO A 121 23.07 15.69 9.10
CA PRO A 121 23.38 14.64 8.13
C PRO A 121 22.33 13.52 8.06
N LEU A 122 21.66 13.23 9.18
CA LEU A 122 20.62 12.21 9.26
C LEU A 122 19.33 12.66 8.58
N VAL A 123 18.99 13.94 8.74
CA VAL A 123 17.87 14.57 8.03
C VAL A 123 18.14 14.56 6.52
N ASP A 124 19.34 14.95 6.08
CA ASP A 124 19.72 14.92 4.67
C ASP A 124 19.68 13.51 4.07
N ARG A 125 20.12 12.52 4.84
CA ARG A 125 20.03 11.11 4.46
C ARG A 125 18.59 10.66 4.26
N ILE A 126 17.65 11.14 5.07
CA ILE A 126 16.23 10.81 4.95
C ILE A 126 15.59 11.57 3.79
N THR A 127 15.80 12.88 3.68
CA THR A 127 15.18 13.71 2.64
C THR A 127 15.66 13.38 1.23
N SER A 128 16.89 12.85 1.10
CA SER A 128 17.45 12.38 -0.17
C SER A 128 16.98 11.00 -0.63
N LEU A 129 16.18 10.28 0.17
CA LEU A 129 15.65 8.99 -0.23
C LEU A 129 14.75 9.11 -1.47
N PRO A 130 14.87 8.19 -2.43
CA PRO A 130 14.12 8.26 -3.68
C PRO A 130 12.60 8.08 -3.48
N CYS A 131 12.15 7.52 -2.36
CA CYS A 131 10.74 7.19 -2.11
C CYS A 131 9.80 8.39 -2.02
N TRP A 132 10.32 9.61 -1.88
CA TRP A 132 9.50 10.82 -1.77
C TRP A 132 8.96 11.31 -3.12
N SER A 133 9.59 10.91 -4.24
CA SER A 133 9.19 11.32 -5.58
C SER A 133 8.35 10.24 -6.26
N PHE A 134 7.01 10.37 -6.20
CA PHE A 134 6.12 9.37 -6.73
C PHE A 134 6.06 9.40 -8.27
N SER A 135 6.41 8.28 -8.92
CA SER A 135 6.31 8.11 -10.37
C SER A 135 6.15 6.63 -10.73
N SER A 136 5.68 6.34 -11.95
CA SER A 136 5.50 4.96 -12.44
C SER A 136 6.81 4.17 -12.48
N SER A 137 7.94 4.82 -12.75
CA SER A 137 9.26 4.18 -12.84
C SER A 137 10.02 4.15 -11.52
N ASN A 138 9.46 4.72 -10.43
CA ASN A 138 10.14 4.79 -9.14
C ASN A 138 9.62 3.72 -8.17
N TRP A 139 10.28 2.56 -8.23
CA TRP A 139 10.05 1.42 -7.36
C TRP A 139 9.99 1.76 -5.85
N SER A 140 10.85 2.66 -5.38
CA SER A 140 10.93 3.00 -3.96
C SER A 140 9.71 3.78 -3.45
N SER A 141 9.16 4.66 -4.29
CA SER A 141 7.97 5.44 -3.95
C SER A 141 6.73 4.55 -3.87
N TYR A 142 6.66 3.56 -4.76
CA TYR A 142 5.65 2.52 -4.74
C TYR A 142 5.80 1.66 -3.47
N SER A 143 7.01 1.15 -3.19
CA SER A 143 7.28 0.38 -1.97
C SER A 143 6.80 1.08 -0.69
N LEU A 144 7.05 2.39 -0.56
CA LEU A 144 6.63 3.17 0.61
C LEU A 144 5.10 3.21 0.77
N VAL A 145 4.33 3.41 -0.30
CA VAL A 145 2.86 3.50 -0.21
C VAL A 145 2.20 2.14 0.07
N HIS A 146 2.88 1.03 -0.24
CA HIS A 146 2.48 -0.34 0.16
C HIS A 146 2.79 -0.65 1.62
N GLY A 147 3.59 0.19 2.28
CA GLY A 147 4.06 -0.05 3.63
C GLY A 147 5.35 -0.86 3.72
N CYS A 148 6.08 -1.05 2.61
CA CYS A 148 7.43 -1.60 2.63
C CYS A 148 8.43 -0.49 2.97
N LEU A 149 8.90 -0.49 4.21
CA LEU A 149 9.65 0.63 4.79
C LEU A 149 11.18 0.41 4.69
N PRO A 150 11.96 1.47 4.49
CA PRO A 150 13.40 1.34 4.30
C PRO A 150 14.16 1.18 5.61
N THR A 151 15.24 0.41 5.61
CA THR A 151 16.17 0.23 6.74
C THR A 151 16.74 1.55 7.24
N THR A 152 16.97 2.50 6.32
CA THR A 152 17.44 3.86 6.65
C THR A 152 16.55 4.56 7.66
N PHE A 153 15.24 4.25 7.72
CA PHE A 153 14.37 4.84 8.74
C PHE A 153 14.75 4.43 10.16
N LEU A 154 15.28 3.22 10.38
CA LEU A 154 15.72 2.80 11.71
C LEU A 154 17.15 3.23 12.00
N GLU A 155 18.05 3.11 11.02
CA GLU A 155 19.47 3.45 11.20
C GLU A 155 19.67 4.89 11.68
N VAL A 156 18.85 5.85 11.21
CA VAL A 156 18.95 7.24 11.68
C VAL A 156 18.59 7.39 13.16
N PHE A 157 17.61 6.65 13.66
CA PHE A 157 17.26 6.67 15.08
C PHE A 157 18.28 5.90 15.91
N GLU A 158 18.78 4.77 15.42
CA GLU A 158 19.82 3.98 16.09
C GLU A 158 21.12 4.79 16.23
N THR A 159 21.49 5.60 15.23
CA THR A 159 22.62 6.55 15.30
C THR A 159 22.44 7.59 16.39
N LEU A 160 21.19 7.98 16.68
CA LEU A 160 20.85 8.90 17.77
C LEU A 160 20.71 8.19 19.13
N GLY A 161 21.14 6.93 19.24
CA GLY A 161 21.06 6.14 20.47
C GLY A 161 19.65 5.67 20.82
N ILE A 162 18.67 5.80 19.92
CA ILE A 162 17.31 5.36 20.17
C ILE A 162 17.24 3.83 20.03
N PRO A 163 16.71 3.10 21.04
CA PRO A 163 16.53 1.66 20.93
C PRO A 163 15.67 1.27 19.72
N ARG A 164 16.07 0.22 19.00
CA ARG A 164 15.43 -0.24 17.77
C ARG A 164 13.90 -0.41 17.89
N LEU A 165 13.42 -1.02 18.97
CA LEU A 165 11.98 -1.19 19.20
C LEU A 165 11.23 0.15 19.34
N THR A 166 11.85 1.14 19.99
CA THR A 166 11.30 2.49 20.11
C THR A 166 11.25 3.17 18.74
N ALA A 167 12.32 3.07 17.95
CA ALA A 167 12.36 3.58 16.58
C ALA A 167 11.27 2.92 15.70
N MET A 168 11.10 1.60 15.79
CA MET A 168 10.05 0.86 15.10
C MET A 168 8.65 1.37 15.47
N ASN A 169 8.39 1.65 16.75
CA ASN A 169 7.11 2.22 17.20
C ASN A 169 6.87 3.64 16.66
N VAL A 170 7.90 4.49 16.64
CA VAL A 170 7.81 5.85 16.08
C VAL A 170 7.48 5.79 14.59
N VAL A 171 8.24 5.01 13.83
CA VAL A 171 8.04 4.87 12.38
C VAL A 171 6.67 4.25 12.08
N ALA A 172 6.28 3.21 12.82
CA ALA A 172 4.96 2.59 12.67
C ALA A 172 3.82 3.56 12.96
N ALA A 173 3.93 4.42 13.98
CA ALA A 173 2.93 5.43 14.27
C ALA A 173 2.80 6.45 13.13
N ILE A 174 3.92 6.91 12.56
CA ILE A 174 3.95 7.83 11.42
C ILE A 174 3.29 7.17 10.19
N HIS A 175 3.65 5.93 9.89
CA HIS A 175 3.09 5.21 8.75
C HIS A 175 1.59 4.94 8.90
N ASN A 176 1.12 4.56 10.10
CA ASN A 176 -0.32 4.40 10.34
C ASN A 176 -1.09 5.72 10.22
N ASN A 177 -0.50 6.84 10.63
CA ASN A 177 -1.07 8.16 10.38
C ASN A 177 -1.20 8.44 8.87
N PHE A 178 -0.18 8.09 8.08
CA PHE A 178 -0.24 8.17 6.61
C PHE A 178 -1.37 7.31 6.05
N VAL A 179 -1.48 6.03 6.43
CA VAL A 179 -2.55 5.13 5.95
C VAL A 179 -3.93 5.66 6.33
N ASN A 180 -4.08 6.23 7.53
CA ASN A 180 -5.34 6.83 7.96
C ASN A 180 -5.69 8.07 7.13
N LYS A 181 -4.72 8.94 6.86
CA LYS A 181 -4.93 10.11 6.00
C LYS A 181 -5.21 9.70 4.55
N PHE A 182 -4.52 8.67 4.03
CA PHE A 182 -4.78 8.07 2.72
C PHE A 182 -6.23 7.56 2.63
N ARG A 183 -6.68 6.80 3.63
CA ARG A 183 -8.06 6.32 3.73
C ARG A 183 -9.05 7.47 3.58
N LYS A 184 -8.88 8.51 4.40
CA LYS A 184 -9.85 9.62 4.49
C LYS A 184 -9.82 10.53 3.27
N ARG A 185 -8.64 10.85 2.72
CA ARG A 185 -8.46 11.91 1.72
C ARG A 185 -8.38 11.40 0.27
N ILE A 186 -8.06 10.12 0.09
CA ILE A 186 -7.88 9.50 -1.23
C ILE A 186 -8.84 8.34 -1.41
N TRP A 187 -8.77 7.32 -0.57
CA TRP A 187 -9.52 6.09 -0.77
C TRP A 187 -11.03 6.27 -0.64
N ASN A 188 -11.50 6.95 0.41
CA ASN A 188 -12.92 7.16 0.65
C ASN A 188 -13.57 8.03 -0.45
N PRO A 189 -13.01 9.20 -0.85
CA PRO A 189 -13.55 9.97 -1.98
C PRO A 189 -13.59 9.16 -3.28
N ARG A 190 -12.50 8.45 -3.64
CA ARG A 190 -12.51 7.59 -4.83
C ARG A 190 -13.57 6.49 -4.75
N SER A 191 -13.76 5.90 -3.57
CA SER A 191 -14.76 4.85 -3.36
C SER A 191 -16.19 5.40 -3.49
N TYR A 192 -16.40 6.66 -3.11
CA TYR A 192 -17.67 7.36 -3.31
C TYR A 192 -17.96 7.59 -4.80
N ASP A 193 -17.00 8.14 -5.55
CA ASP A 193 -17.13 8.34 -7.01
C ASP A 193 -17.45 7.00 -7.73
N LYS A 194 -16.73 5.93 -7.34
CA LYS A 194 -17.01 4.58 -7.83
C LYS A 194 -18.44 4.14 -7.52
N GLY A 195 -18.91 4.38 -6.30
CA GLY A 195 -20.26 4.00 -5.87
C GLY A 195 -21.36 4.71 -6.66
N LEU A 196 -21.17 6.00 -6.98
CA LEU A 196 -22.09 6.74 -7.85
C LEU A 196 -22.18 6.13 -9.25
N TRP A 197 -21.03 5.78 -9.82
CA TRP A 197 -20.99 5.10 -11.11
C TRP A 197 -21.62 3.70 -11.06
N GLU A 198 -21.30 2.89 -10.05
CA GLU A 198 -21.90 1.57 -9.86
C GLU A 198 -23.43 1.67 -9.77
N HIS A 199 -23.95 2.67 -9.07
CA HIS A 199 -25.38 2.95 -9.00
C HIS A 199 -25.97 3.29 -10.37
N ALA A 200 -25.31 4.16 -11.15
CA ALA A 200 -25.74 4.50 -12.51
C ALA A 200 -25.74 3.30 -13.47
N MET A 201 -24.82 2.36 -13.26
CA MET A 201 -24.73 1.10 -14.03
C MET A 201 -25.62 -0.03 -13.48
N ASN A 202 -26.50 0.25 -12.50
CA ASN A 202 -27.35 -0.73 -11.81
C ASN A 202 -26.58 -1.89 -11.13
N ILE A 203 -25.32 -1.66 -10.74
CA ILE A 203 -24.50 -2.63 -10.00
C ILE A 203 -24.82 -2.50 -8.50
N THR A 204 -25.80 -3.25 -8.03
CA THR A 204 -26.26 -3.22 -6.63
C THR A 204 -25.39 -4.05 -5.68
N SER A 205 -25.46 -3.78 -4.37
CA SER A 205 -24.80 -4.59 -3.34
C SER A 205 -25.22 -6.07 -3.41
N THR A 206 -26.50 -6.32 -3.68
CA THR A 206 -27.04 -7.68 -3.83
C THR A 206 -26.36 -8.43 -4.98
N LEU A 207 -26.16 -7.78 -6.12
CA LEU A 207 -25.47 -8.38 -7.27
C LEU A 207 -23.99 -8.68 -6.97
N LYS A 208 -23.31 -7.79 -6.24
CA LYS A 208 -21.91 -8.00 -5.83
C LYS A 208 -21.73 -9.20 -4.90
N GLN A 209 -22.72 -9.48 -4.05
CA GLN A 209 -22.71 -10.59 -3.10
C GLN A 209 -23.26 -11.90 -3.72
N SER A 210 -23.99 -11.81 -4.83
CA SER A 210 -24.51 -12.98 -5.53
C SER A 210 -23.41 -13.81 -6.20
N PRO A 211 -23.55 -15.14 -6.28
CA PRO A 211 -22.66 -15.98 -7.06
C PRO A 211 -22.66 -15.56 -8.54
N ARG A 212 -21.50 -15.70 -9.19
CA ARG A 212 -21.42 -15.49 -10.64
C ARG A 212 -22.39 -16.44 -11.37
N PRO A 213 -23.21 -15.95 -12.32
CA PRO A 213 -24.09 -16.80 -13.12
C PRO A 213 -23.29 -17.90 -13.84
N LYS A 214 -23.77 -19.14 -13.79
CA LYS A 214 -23.17 -20.27 -14.51
C LYS A 214 -23.49 -20.16 -16.00
N GLY A 215 -22.51 -20.38 -16.87
CA GLY A 215 -22.69 -20.38 -18.34
C GLY A 215 -22.22 -19.13 -19.07
N LEU A 216 -21.74 -18.09 -18.36
CA LEU A 216 -21.08 -16.95 -18.99
C LEU A 216 -19.67 -17.33 -19.43
N SER A 217 -19.25 -16.85 -20.61
CA SER A 217 -17.88 -17.04 -21.10
C SER A 217 -16.87 -16.58 -20.06
N LYS A 218 -15.75 -17.33 -19.93
CA LYS A 218 -14.61 -16.82 -19.17
C LYS A 218 -14.21 -15.49 -19.80
N SER A 219 -14.09 -14.45 -18.98
CA SER A 219 -13.64 -13.15 -19.44
C SER A 219 -12.33 -13.33 -20.20
N SER A 220 -12.27 -12.86 -21.45
CA SER A 220 -11.04 -12.78 -22.23
C SER A 220 -10.17 -11.59 -21.80
N TYR A 221 -10.56 -10.86 -20.75
CA TYR A 221 -9.80 -9.73 -20.22
C TYR A 221 -8.42 -10.20 -19.76
N VAL A 222 -7.41 -9.84 -20.54
CA VAL A 222 -6.01 -9.92 -20.18
C VAL A 222 -5.72 -8.70 -19.29
N PRO A 223 -5.20 -8.89 -18.05
CA PRO A 223 -4.80 -7.78 -17.19
C PRO A 223 -3.86 -6.83 -17.92
N TYR A 224 -3.94 -5.53 -17.64
CA TYR A 224 -3.07 -4.55 -18.30
C TYR A 224 -1.60 -4.79 -17.95
N SER A 225 -1.35 -5.28 -16.73
CA SER A 225 -0.04 -5.78 -16.26
C SER A 225 0.50 -6.99 -17.05
N SER A 226 -0.30 -7.58 -17.94
CA SER A 226 0.12 -8.65 -18.86
C SER A 226 0.33 -8.18 -20.30
N LEU A 227 0.07 -6.89 -20.60
CA LEU A 227 0.37 -6.29 -21.89
C LEU A 227 1.82 -5.77 -21.90
N PRO A 228 2.59 -5.97 -22.98
CA PRO A 228 3.93 -5.42 -23.06
C PRO A 228 3.88 -3.88 -22.98
N PRO A 229 4.78 -3.24 -22.22
CA PRO A 229 4.76 -1.79 -22.05
C PRO A 229 4.94 -1.10 -23.41
N PRO A 230 4.16 -0.04 -23.71
CA PRO A 230 4.40 0.77 -24.88
C PRO A 230 5.77 1.44 -24.76
N THR A 231 6.73 0.97 -25.56
CA THR A 231 8.07 1.54 -25.78
C THR A 231 9.02 1.62 -24.56
N HIS A 232 9.94 0.65 -24.51
CA HIS A 232 11.35 0.77 -24.11
C HIS A 232 11.66 1.54 -22.81
N VAL A 233 11.34 0.93 -21.67
CA VAL A 233 12.16 0.97 -20.46
C VAL A 233 12.09 -0.43 -19.88
N ASP A 234 13.24 -1.05 -19.57
CA ASP A 234 13.32 -2.25 -18.72
C ASP A 234 12.85 -1.86 -17.31
N SER A 235 11.55 -1.62 -17.16
CA SER A 235 10.87 -1.44 -15.90
C SER A 235 10.58 -2.84 -15.38
N CYS A 236 10.96 -3.12 -14.12
CA CYS A 236 10.55 -4.32 -13.39
C CYS A 236 9.01 -4.32 -13.26
N ASP A 237 8.33 -4.68 -14.34
CA ASP A 237 6.89 -4.59 -14.52
C ASP A 237 6.23 -5.96 -14.29
N SER A 238 5.79 -6.23 -13.06
CA SER A 238 4.49 -6.86 -12.82
C SER A 238 4.04 -6.68 -11.36
N GLY A 239 2.72 -6.67 -11.13
CA GLY A 239 2.07 -6.43 -9.82
C GLY A 239 2.41 -7.45 -8.72
N THR A 240 3.18 -8.49 -9.02
CA THR A 240 3.77 -9.39 -8.02
C THR A 240 5.28 -9.57 -8.18
N ASP A 241 5.88 -9.11 -9.28
CA ASP A 241 7.33 -9.21 -9.48
C ASP A 241 8.10 -8.41 -8.45
N TRP A 242 7.51 -7.39 -7.84
CA TRP A 242 8.18 -6.74 -6.74
C TRP A 242 8.26 -7.58 -5.48
N LEU A 243 7.16 -8.26 -5.13
CA LEU A 243 7.10 -9.13 -3.98
C LEU A 243 8.02 -10.31 -4.25
N LYS A 244 7.96 -10.87 -5.46
CA LYS A 244 8.81 -11.95 -5.96
C LYS A 244 10.29 -11.57 -6.05
N ASN A 245 10.66 -10.39 -6.56
CA ASN A 245 12.03 -9.88 -6.58
C ASN A 245 12.50 -9.61 -5.15
N SER A 246 11.64 -9.07 -4.29
CA SER A 246 11.96 -8.89 -2.88
C SER A 246 12.09 -10.23 -2.12
N MET A 247 11.35 -11.28 -2.53
CA MET A 247 11.43 -12.66 -2.03
C MET A 247 12.66 -13.42 -2.57
N GLN A 248 13.02 -13.21 -3.84
CA GLN A 248 14.08 -13.92 -4.56
C GLN A 248 15.47 -13.38 -4.18
N TYR A 249 15.56 -12.10 -3.83
CA TYR A 249 16.84 -11.46 -3.49
C TYR A 249 17.06 -11.24 -1.97
N ARG A 250 16.12 -11.58 -1.08
CA ARG A 250 16.26 -11.35 0.38
C ARG A 250 15.72 -12.49 1.24
N LEU A 251 16.63 -13.34 1.73
CA LEU A 251 16.36 -14.55 2.52
C LEU A 251 15.72 -14.32 3.91
N SER A 252 15.78 -13.09 4.46
CA SER A 252 15.29 -12.76 5.81
C SER A 252 13.76 -12.69 5.96
N TRP A 253 13.02 -12.79 4.85
CA TRP A 253 11.56 -12.78 4.87
C TRP A 253 10.96 -14.08 5.43
N PHE A 254 11.60 -15.23 5.19
CA PHE A 254 11.07 -16.56 5.57
C PHE A 254 10.86 -16.71 7.08
N ASP A 255 11.75 -16.14 7.90
CA ASP A 255 11.64 -16.15 9.36
C ASP A 255 10.39 -15.41 9.87
N HIS A 256 9.88 -14.46 9.10
CA HIS A 256 8.66 -13.73 9.41
C HIS A 256 7.40 -14.35 8.75
N ILE A 257 7.55 -15.19 7.71
CA ILE A 257 6.45 -15.93 7.07
C ILE A 257 5.83 -16.98 7.99
N SER A 258 6.64 -17.71 8.76
CA SER A 258 6.11 -18.83 9.55
C SER A 258 4.98 -18.39 10.49
N GLY A 259 5.14 -17.21 11.11
CA GLY A 259 4.10 -16.54 11.88
C GLY A 259 2.99 -15.85 11.05
N PHE A 260 3.26 -15.55 9.77
CA PHE A 260 2.29 -15.07 8.78
C PHE A 260 1.36 -16.20 8.33
N MET A 261 1.85 -17.36 7.90
CA MET A 261 0.98 -18.47 7.49
C MET A 261 0.12 -18.96 8.65
N GLY A 262 0.65 -19.05 9.87
CA GLY A 262 -0.17 -19.41 11.05
C GLY A 262 -1.35 -18.47 11.31
N ARG A 263 -1.20 -17.16 11.08
CA ARG A 263 -2.25 -16.14 11.32
C ARG A 263 -3.10 -15.83 10.09
N LEU A 264 -2.51 -15.91 8.89
CA LEU A 264 -3.22 -15.84 7.63
C LEU A 264 -4.15 -17.05 7.49
N THR A 265 -3.77 -18.24 7.96
CA THR A 265 -4.67 -19.40 8.00
C THR A 265 -5.86 -19.15 8.93
N VAL A 266 -5.71 -18.37 10.01
CA VAL A 266 -6.83 -17.99 10.91
C VAL A 266 -7.74 -16.92 10.27
N LEU A 267 -7.17 -15.94 9.56
CA LEU A 267 -7.94 -14.93 8.83
C LEU A 267 -8.61 -15.48 7.57
N LEU A 268 -7.91 -16.37 6.85
CA LEU A 268 -8.42 -17.10 5.69
C LEU A 268 -9.45 -18.15 6.11
N ASN A 269 -9.30 -18.85 7.23
CA ASN A 269 -10.33 -19.76 7.75
C ASN A 269 -11.63 -19.03 8.05
N ASN A 270 -11.62 -17.77 8.50
CA ASN A 270 -12.87 -17.02 8.67
C ASN A 270 -13.55 -16.65 7.33
N SER A 271 -12.80 -16.59 6.23
CA SER A 271 -13.34 -16.46 4.87
C SER A 271 -13.65 -17.79 4.17
N PHE A 272 -12.95 -18.87 4.52
CA PHE A 272 -13.10 -20.23 3.96
C PHE A 272 -14.15 -21.08 4.71
N CYS A 273 -14.43 -20.82 6.00
CA CYS A 273 -15.56 -21.42 6.72
C CYS A 273 -16.93 -20.95 6.19
N ARG A 274 -16.98 -19.99 5.25
CA ARG A 274 -18.18 -19.71 4.44
C ARG A 274 -18.29 -20.56 3.17
N MET A 275 -17.25 -21.31 2.81
CA MET A 275 -17.22 -22.24 1.68
C MET A 275 -17.30 -23.71 2.10
N GLU A 276 -16.99 -24.05 3.35
CA GLU A 276 -17.14 -25.42 3.89
C GLU A 276 -18.39 -25.56 4.78
N CYS A 277 -19.56 -25.51 4.15
CA CYS A 277 -20.79 -26.13 4.67
C CYS A 277 -21.55 -26.71 3.49
N ARG A 278 -20.95 -27.71 2.84
CA ARG A 278 -21.62 -28.61 1.89
C ARG A 278 -20.97 -29.99 1.96
N PHE A 279 -21.47 -30.82 2.87
CA PHE A 279 -21.77 -32.20 2.52
C PHE A 279 -23.23 -32.25 2.05
#